data_AF-A0A7G6SXC8-F1
#
_entry.id   AF-A0A7G6SXC8-F1
#
_cell.length_a   1.000
_cell.length_b   1.000
_cell.length_c   1.000
_cell.angle_alpha   90.00
_cell.angle_beta   90.00
_cell.angle_gamma   90.00
#
_symmetry.space_group_name_H-M   'P 1'
#
loop_
_entity.id
_entity.type
_entity.pdbx_description
1 polymer ?
#
loop_
_entity_poly.entity_id
_entity_poly.type
_entity_poly.pdbx_seq_one_letter_code
_entity_poly.pdbx_strand_id
1 'polypeptide(L)'
;MRTALHLAALPWLVALAVLPVPAFAENSPAFELKLDIDQNGKMDRAVAMQEPGGPADLYIYLAVGEDKLDPSRRPDFVKKGLTEDRVIDLESKGKGSLAVTSCFGCGASKSTEDTLTIVYRRGQFLVGGYSRSWDWNQQASNGVETKVGECDINYLTGRGTVSKDLEAGTPIKGKFKPVPLKDWSTGRRPKACNF
;
A
#
# COMPACT_ATOMS: atom_id res chain seq x y z
N MET A 1 36.85 8.54 82.38
CA MET A 1 37.31 9.29 81.19
C MET A 1 37.50 8.33 80.03
N ARG A 2 36.51 8.23 79.14
CA ARG A 2 36.64 7.65 77.80
C ARG A 2 35.64 8.39 76.92
N THR A 3 36.18 9.15 75.98
CA THR A 3 35.51 10.04 75.04
C THR A 3 34.72 9.23 74.00
N ALA A 4 33.44 9.56 73.82
CA ALA A 4 32.63 9.07 72.72
C ALA A 4 32.66 10.12 71.59
N LEU A 5 33.19 9.74 70.43
CA LEU A 5 33.19 10.53 69.21
C LEU A 5 31.87 10.27 68.45
N HIS A 6 31.05 11.30 68.30
CA HIS A 6 29.89 11.29 67.42
C HIS A 6 30.34 11.52 65.97
N LEU A 7 30.22 10.49 65.12
CA LEU A 7 30.31 10.66 63.66
C LEU A 7 28.90 10.96 63.12
N ALA A 8 28.75 12.14 62.54
CA ALA A 8 27.58 12.54 61.79
C ALA A 8 27.54 11.80 60.43
N ALA A 9 26.47 11.07 60.17
CA ALA A 9 26.20 10.46 58.86
C ALA A 9 25.36 11.44 58.02
N LEU A 10 25.93 11.98 56.94
CA LEU A 10 25.17 12.69 55.90
C LEU A 10 24.49 11.67 54.97
N PRO A 11 23.17 11.76 54.72
CA PRO A 11 22.52 10.92 53.73
C PRO A 11 22.76 11.50 52.32
N TRP A 12 23.32 10.69 51.42
CA TRP A 12 23.37 11.00 49.99
C TRP A 12 21.96 10.91 49.39
N LEU A 13 21.45 12.04 48.91
CA LEU A 13 20.29 12.10 48.02
C LEU A 13 20.73 11.67 46.61
N VAL A 14 20.34 10.48 46.18
CA VAL A 14 20.45 10.04 44.79
C VAL A 14 19.24 10.57 44.03
N ALA A 15 19.43 11.61 43.22
CA ALA A 15 18.42 12.09 42.28
C ALA A 15 18.34 11.14 41.08
N LEU A 16 17.29 10.33 40.97
CA LEU A 16 16.97 9.59 39.75
C LEU A 16 16.46 10.60 38.70
N ALA A 17 17.29 10.91 37.72
CA ALA A 17 16.87 11.59 36.51
C ALA A 17 15.99 10.63 35.69
N VAL A 18 14.67 10.83 35.72
CA VAL A 18 13.75 10.15 34.80
C VAL A 18 13.94 10.80 33.44
N LEU A 19 14.71 10.16 32.55
CA LEU A 19 14.80 10.59 31.17
C LEU A 19 13.45 10.32 30.49
N PRO A 20 12.87 11.28 29.75
CA PRO A 20 11.69 11.04 28.95
C PRO A 20 12.02 9.98 27.91
N VAL A 21 11.36 8.83 27.99
CA VAL A 21 11.41 7.82 26.93
C VAL A 21 10.72 8.46 25.72
N PRO A 22 11.39 8.55 24.55
CA PRO A 22 10.72 9.02 23.36
C PRO A 22 9.57 8.06 23.06
N ALA A 23 8.34 8.58 23.07
CA ALA A 23 7.20 7.86 22.53
C ALA A 23 7.46 7.71 21.02
N PHE A 24 7.82 6.51 20.59
CA PHE A 24 7.71 6.16 19.17
C PHE A 24 6.24 6.36 18.82
N ALA A 25 5.95 7.29 17.91
CA ALA A 25 4.63 7.38 17.32
C ALA A 25 4.27 5.98 16.81
N GLU A 26 3.16 5.41 17.28
CA GLU A 26 2.59 4.23 16.64
C GLU A 26 2.34 4.62 15.18
N ASN A 27 3.09 4.02 14.25
CA ASN A 27 2.93 4.31 12.83
C ASN A 27 1.47 3.96 12.48
N SER A 28 0.65 4.99 12.32
CA SER A 28 -0.75 4.84 11.94
C SER A 28 -0.82 4.38 10.49
N PRO A 29 -1.85 3.60 10.11
CA PRO A 29 -1.99 3.16 8.73
C PRO A 29 -2.17 4.36 7.80
N ALA A 30 -1.59 4.26 6.60
CA ALA A 30 -1.82 5.25 5.55
C ALA A 30 -3.29 5.17 5.08
N PHE A 31 -3.78 3.94 4.92
CA PHE A 31 -5.18 3.66 4.60
C PHE A 31 -5.63 2.38 5.29
N GLU A 32 -6.91 2.34 5.63
CA GLU A 32 -7.59 1.17 6.16
C GLU A 32 -8.96 1.04 5.47
N LEU A 33 -9.28 -0.17 5.02
CA LEU A 33 -10.57 -0.47 4.40
C LEU A 33 -11.15 -1.75 4.98
N LYS A 34 -12.43 -1.70 5.36
CA LYS A 34 -13.22 -2.88 5.68
C LYS A 34 -13.98 -3.35 4.45
N LEU A 35 -13.91 -4.65 4.17
CA LEU A 35 -14.64 -5.29 3.07
C LEU A 35 -14.72 -6.80 3.32
N ASP A 36 -15.70 -7.48 2.73
CA ASP A 36 -15.74 -8.96 2.67
C ASP A 36 -14.99 -9.41 1.40
N ILE A 37 -13.67 -9.59 1.48
CA ILE A 37 -12.79 -9.86 0.33
C ILE A 37 -12.87 -11.32 -0.09
N ASP A 38 -13.10 -12.23 0.87
CA ASP A 38 -13.20 -13.66 0.61
C ASP A 38 -14.64 -14.15 0.36
N GLN A 39 -15.62 -13.25 0.49
CA GLN A 39 -17.05 -13.49 0.25
C GLN A 39 -17.63 -14.55 1.19
N ASN A 40 -17.16 -14.59 2.44
CA ASN A 40 -17.64 -15.51 3.46
C ASN A 40 -18.77 -14.91 4.32
N GLY A 41 -19.16 -13.65 4.08
CA GLY A 41 -20.18 -12.92 4.83
C GLY A 41 -19.69 -12.25 6.11
N LYS A 42 -18.41 -12.38 6.46
CA LYS A 42 -17.76 -11.68 7.57
C LYS A 42 -16.88 -10.58 7.00
N MET A 43 -16.80 -9.49 7.76
CA MET A 43 -15.97 -8.36 7.35
C MET A 43 -14.49 -8.64 7.61
N ASP A 44 -13.70 -8.40 6.59
CA ASP A 44 -12.24 -8.42 6.61
C ASP A 44 -11.70 -6.99 6.68
N ARG A 45 -10.39 -6.88 6.83
CA ARG A 45 -9.68 -5.60 6.90
C ARG A 45 -8.42 -5.61 6.07
N ALA A 46 -8.33 -4.65 5.15
CA ALA A 46 -7.13 -4.33 4.41
C ALA A 46 -6.48 -3.08 5.02
N VAL A 47 -5.19 -3.17 5.33
CA VAL A 47 -4.42 -2.08 5.92
C VAL A 47 -3.20 -1.83 5.06
N ALA A 48 -3.06 -0.60 4.56
CA ALA A 48 -1.86 -0.15 3.88
C ALA A 48 -0.98 0.61 4.87
N MET A 49 0.22 0.08 5.11
CA MET A 49 1.25 0.73 5.92
C MET A 49 2.29 1.34 5.00
N GLN A 50 2.73 2.56 5.29
CA GLN A 50 3.71 3.23 4.46
C GLN A 50 4.55 4.18 5.28
N GLU A 51 5.87 4.03 5.16
CA GLU A 51 6.82 5.03 5.64
C GLU A 51 6.86 6.20 4.64
N PRO A 52 7.14 7.43 5.12
CA PRO A 52 7.25 8.60 4.25
C PRO A 52 8.21 8.37 3.08
N GLY A 53 7.71 8.48 1.84
CA GLY A 53 8.51 8.35 0.62
C GLY A 53 8.94 6.92 0.25
N GLY A 54 8.45 5.90 0.97
CA GLY A 54 8.70 4.49 0.68
C GLY A 54 7.54 3.79 -0.03
N PRO A 55 7.73 2.56 -0.52
CA PRO A 55 6.63 1.75 -1.06
C PRO A 55 5.66 1.34 0.05
N ALA A 56 4.40 1.08 -0.30
CA ALA A 56 3.39 0.64 0.65
C ALA A 56 3.48 -0.88 0.88
N ASP A 57 3.24 -1.29 2.12
CA ASP A 57 3.01 -2.66 2.51
C ASP A 57 1.51 -2.88 2.71
N LEU A 58 0.99 -4.01 2.22
CA LEU A 58 -0.41 -4.39 2.42
C LEU A 58 -0.53 -5.54 3.41
N TYR A 59 -1.41 -5.37 4.38
CA TYR A 59 -1.77 -6.34 5.39
C TYR A 59 -3.24 -6.67 5.25
N ILE A 60 -3.60 -7.95 5.25
CA ILE A 60 -4.98 -8.40 5.18
C ILE A 60 -5.28 -9.26 6.39
N TYR A 61 -6.38 -8.92 7.07
CA TYR A 61 -6.92 -9.62 8.22
C TYR A 61 -8.31 -10.12 7.88
N LEU A 62 -8.47 -11.44 7.83
CA LEU A 62 -9.73 -12.09 7.49
C LEU A 62 -10.60 -12.25 8.75
N ALA A 63 -11.92 -12.13 8.57
CA ALA A 63 -12.97 -12.37 9.54
C ALA A 63 -12.77 -11.64 10.89
N VAL A 64 -12.27 -10.40 10.86
CA VAL A 64 -12.09 -9.57 12.06
C VAL A 64 -13.33 -8.79 12.46
N GLY A 65 -14.31 -8.69 11.57
CA GLY A 65 -15.56 -7.97 11.84
C GLY A 65 -15.43 -6.45 11.82
N GLU A 66 -16.44 -5.80 12.39
CA GLU A 66 -16.55 -4.33 12.40
C GLU A 66 -15.78 -3.67 13.55
N ASP A 67 -15.41 -4.41 14.58
CA ASP A 67 -14.77 -3.87 15.78
C ASP A 67 -13.36 -3.34 15.50
N LYS A 68 -12.79 -2.60 16.46
CA LYS A 68 -11.40 -2.14 16.36
C LYS A 68 -10.47 -3.36 16.26
N LEU A 69 -9.54 -3.32 15.31
CA LEU A 69 -8.54 -4.37 15.16
C LEU A 69 -7.68 -4.45 16.44
N ASP A 70 -7.60 -5.64 17.02
CA ASP A 70 -6.71 -5.93 18.14
C ASP A 70 -5.24 -5.76 17.66
N PRO A 71 -4.44 -4.88 18.29
CA PRO A 71 -3.03 -4.69 17.92
C PRO A 71 -2.17 -5.96 17.97
N SER A 72 -2.57 -6.97 18.76
CA SER A 72 -1.88 -8.26 18.85
C SER A 72 -2.27 -9.24 17.74
N ARG A 73 -3.35 -8.97 16.99
CA ARG A 73 -3.81 -9.82 15.90
C ARG A 73 -2.75 -9.84 14.81
N ARG A 74 -2.32 -11.04 14.44
CA ARG A 74 -1.45 -11.24 13.28
C ARG A 74 -2.26 -11.18 11.99
N PRO A 75 -1.74 -10.55 10.93
CA PRO A 75 -2.35 -10.57 9.61
C PRO A 75 -2.38 -11.99 9.05
N ASP A 76 -3.45 -12.33 8.34
CA ASP A 76 -3.56 -13.60 7.61
C ASP A 76 -2.75 -13.56 6.31
N PHE A 77 -2.48 -12.37 5.78
CA PHE A 77 -1.61 -12.16 4.64
C PHE A 77 -0.85 -10.84 4.72
N VAL A 78 0.41 -10.85 4.29
CA VAL A 78 1.26 -9.66 4.19
C VAL A 78 1.92 -9.62 2.82
N LYS A 79 1.79 -8.50 2.12
CA LYS A 79 2.58 -8.17 0.94
C LYS A 79 3.42 -6.94 1.20
N LYS A 80 4.72 -7.18 1.34
CA LYS A 80 5.73 -6.12 1.43
C LYS A 80 6.05 -5.53 0.06
N GLY A 81 6.28 -4.22 0.02
CA GLY A 81 6.66 -3.49 -1.20
C GLY A 81 5.65 -3.69 -2.33
N LEU A 82 4.37 -3.47 -2.04
CA LEU A 82 3.27 -3.64 -2.99
C LEU A 82 3.36 -2.64 -4.15
N THR A 83 3.69 -1.39 -3.84
CA THR A 83 3.65 -0.24 -4.75
C THR A 83 5.04 0.26 -5.09
N GLU A 84 5.16 1.07 -6.15
CA GLU A 84 6.40 1.77 -6.49
C GLU A 84 6.65 2.99 -5.60
N ASP A 85 5.56 3.69 -5.26
CA ASP A 85 5.56 4.95 -4.50
C ASP A 85 4.32 4.97 -3.56
N ARG A 86 3.85 6.15 -3.18
CA ARG A 86 2.78 6.33 -2.20
C ARG A 86 1.47 5.66 -2.60
N VAL A 87 0.83 4.98 -1.64
CA VAL A 87 -0.59 4.63 -1.80
C VAL A 87 -1.41 5.91 -1.64
N ILE A 88 -2.46 6.05 -2.45
CA ILE A 88 -3.36 7.21 -2.41
C ILE A 88 -4.81 6.83 -2.16
N ASP A 89 -5.17 5.56 -2.33
CA ASP A 89 -6.53 5.09 -2.05
C ASP A 89 -6.61 3.57 -1.82
N LEU A 90 -7.62 3.16 -1.04
CA LEU A 90 -8.11 1.79 -0.91
C LEU A 90 -9.63 1.79 -1.14
N GLU A 91 -10.10 1.03 -2.12
CA GLU A 91 -11.53 0.99 -2.47
C GLU A 91 -12.06 -0.44 -2.57
N SER A 92 -13.30 -0.66 -2.15
CA SER A 92 -14.03 -1.89 -2.43
C SER A 92 -14.78 -1.76 -3.75
N LYS A 93 -14.39 -2.53 -4.76
CA LYS A 93 -15.04 -2.55 -6.09
C LYS A 93 -16.26 -3.48 -6.13
N GLY A 94 -16.73 -3.95 -4.97
CA GLY A 94 -17.78 -4.95 -4.84
C GLY A 94 -17.32 -6.37 -5.17
N LYS A 95 -18.17 -7.37 -4.83
CA LYS A 95 -17.90 -8.81 -5.07
C LYS A 95 -16.53 -9.26 -4.55
N GLY A 96 -16.13 -8.79 -3.37
CA GLY A 96 -14.85 -9.12 -2.73
C GLY A 96 -13.61 -8.67 -3.50
N SER A 97 -13.68 -7.54 -4.21
CA SER A 97 -12.54 -6.97 -4.93
C SER A 97 -12.01 -5.74 -4.21
N LEU A 98 -10.74 -5.76 -3.84
CA LEU A 98 -9.99 -4.65 -3.26
C LEU A 98 -9.22 -3.94 -4.36
N ALA A 99 -9.43 -2.64 -4.57
CA ALA A 99 -8.56 -1.80 -5.37
C ALA A 99 -7.56 -1.08 -4.46
N VAL A 100 -6.28 -1.12 -4.84
CA VAL A 100 -5.20 -0.36 -4.20
C VAL A 100 -4.63 0.59 -5.25
N THR A 101 -4.82 1.90 -5.05
CA THR A 101 -4.34 2.92 -5.97
C THR A 101 -3.08 3.55 -5.41
N SER A 102 -2.04 3.64 -6.22
CA SER A 102 -0.77 4.29 -5.87
C SER A 102 -0.38 5.30 -6.92
N CYS A 103 0.36 6.31 -6.52
CA CYS A 103 0.78 7.37 -7.43
C CYS A 103 2.27 7.63 -7.33
N PHE A 104 2.95 7.47 -8.46
CA PHE A 104 4.33 7.89 -8.64
C PHE A 104 4.35 9.30 -9.20
N GLY A 105 5.12 10.19 -8.57
CA GLY A 105 5.31 11.56 -9.07
C GLY A 105 4.03 12.40 -9.06
N CYS A 106 3.06 12.12 -8.17
CA CYS A 106 1.87 12.93 -7.99
C CYS A 106 2.23 14.41 -7.76
N GLY A 107 1.73 15.30 -8.62
CA GLY A 107 2.05 16.73 -8.60
C GLY A 107 3.35 17.12 -9.32
N ALA A 108 4.06 16.18 -9.93
CA ALA A 108 5.23 16.43 -10.76
C ALA A 108 4.88 16.47 -12.25
N SER A 109 5.82 16.92 -13.09
CA SER A 109 5.66 16.92 -14.56
C SER A 109 5.60 15.52 -15.18
N LYS A 110 5.97 14.48 -14.43
CA LYS A 110 5.83 13.08 -14.82
C LYS A 110 5.15 12.34 -13.70
N SER A 111 3.86 12.07 -13.88
CA SER A 111 3.06 11.32 -12.93
C SER A 111 2.49 10.05 -13.55
N THR A 112 2.31 9.03 -12.73
CA THR A 112 1.55 7.82 -13.09
C THR A 112 0.74 7.35 -11.91
N GLU A 113 -0.50 6.93 -12.17
CA GLU A 113 -1.34 6.27 -11.17
C GLU A 113 -1.53 4.80 -11.53
N ASP A 114 -1.26 3.92 -10.57
CA ASP A 114 -1.36 2.48 -10.72
C ASP A 114 -2.48 1.97 -9.81
N THR A 115 -3.43 1.20 -10.35
CA THR A 115 -4.44 0.50 -9.54
C THR A 115 -4.23 -1.01 -9.62
N LEU A 116 -4.03 -1.65 -8.46
CA LEU A 116 -4.07 -3.11 -8.33
C LEU A 116 -5.45 -3.55 -7.85
N THR A 117 -6.14 -4.36 -8.65
CA THR A 117 -7.36 -5.04 -8.21
C THR A 117 -7.01 -6.42 -7.68
N ILE A 118 -7.15 -6.59 -6.37
CA ILE A 118 -6.91 -7.82 -5.62
C ILE A 118 -8.24 -8.54 -5.40
N VAL A 119 -8.25 -9.85 -5.63
CA VAL A 119 -9.39 -10.74 -5.38
C VAL A 119 -8.95 -11.96 -4.59
N TYR A 120 -9.86 -12.53 -3.81
CA TYR A 120 -9.63 -13.81 -3.16
C TYR A 120 -10.37 -14.93 -3.90
N ARG A 121 -9.64 -15.95 -4.38
CA ARG A 121 -10.22 -17.09 -5.09
C ARG A 121 -9.52 -18.38 -4.69
N ARG A 122 -10.30 -19.42 -4.37
CA ARG A 122 -9.78 -20.76 -4.06
C ARG A 122 -8.71 -20.73 -2.95
N GLY A 123 -8.94 -19.94 -1.91
CA GLY A 123 -8.03 -19.85 -0.78
C GLY A 123 -6.80 -18.95 -1.00
N GLN A 124 -6.74 -18.16 -2.08
CA GLN A 124 -5.56 -17.39 -2.46
C GLN A 124 -5.90 -15.96 -2.86
N PHE A 125 -5.08 -15.01 -2.41
CA PHE A 125 -5.08 -13.64 -2.92
C PHE A 125 -4.38 -13.58 -4.28
N LEU A 126 -5.06 -12.99 -5.26
CA LEU A 126 -4.60 -12.84 -6.63
C LEU A 126 -4.73 -11.38 -7.07
N VAL A 127 -3.80 -10.91 -7.88
CA VAL A 127 -3.99 -9.72 -8.70
C VAL A 127 -4.91 -10.10 -9.86
N GLY A 128 -6.17 -9.67 -9.78
CA GLY A 128 -7.22 -9.89 -10.77
C GLY A 128 -7.28 -8.80 -11.84
N GLY A 129 -6.76 -7.61 -11.55
CA GLY A 129 -6.65 -6.52 -12.51
C GLY A 129 -5.48 -5.60 -12.21
N TYR A 130 -4.98 -4.92 -13.23
CA TYR A 130 -3.98 -3.87 -13.12
C TYR A 130 -4.29 -2.77 -14.13
N SER A 131 -4.41 -1.54 -13.66
CA SER A 131 -4.45 -0.37 -14.53
C SER A 131 -3.30 0.58 -14.22
N ARG A 132 -2.86 1.31 -15.25
CA ARG A 132 -1.90 2.41 -15.14
C ARG A 132 -2.31 3.54 -16.05
N SER A 133 -2.47 4.73 -15.49
CA SER A 133 -2.57 5.97 -16.25
C SER A 133 -1.26 6.76 -16.15
N TRP A 134 -1.01 7.61 -17.13
CA TRP A 134 0.12 8.54 -17.09
C TRP A 134 -0.30 9.91 -17.62
N ASP A 135 0.30 10.95 -17.03
CA ASP A 135 0.21 12.32 -17.50
C ASP A 135 1.59 12.97 -17.36
N TRP A 136 2.24 13.16 -18.51
CA TRP A 136 3.62 13.60 -18.63
C TRP A 136 3.77 14.85 -19.48
N ASN A 137 4.21 15.92 -18.86
CA ASN A 137 4.62 17.15 -19.53
C ASN A 137 6.10 17.05 -19.95
N GLN A 138 6.34 17.17 -21.25
CA GLN A 138 7.67 17.19 -21.85
C GLN A 138 7.94 18.55 -22.49
N GLN A 139 9.08 19.16 -22.15
CA GLN A 139 9.51 20.38 -22.80
C GLN A 139 9.94 20.06 -24.24
N ALA A 140 9.30 20.69 -25.22
CA ALA A 140 9.63 20.65 -26.64
C ALA A 140 10.16 22.01 -27.11
N SER A 141 10.76 22.05 -28.30
CA SER A 141 11.30 23.29 -28.89
C SER A 141 10.23 24.35 -29.19
N ASN A 142 8.97 23.93 -29.31
CA ASN A 142 7.82 24.78 -29.62
C ASN A 142 6.82 24.94 -28.44
N GLY A 143 7.13 24.44 -27.25
CA GLY A 143 6.24 24.54 -26.08
C GLY A 143 6.34 23.35 -25.13
N VAL A 144 5.24 23.07 -24.42
CA VAL A 144 5.09 21.85 -23.60
C VAL A 144 4.18 20.89 -24.35
N GLU A 145 4.65 19.66 -24.54
CA GLU A 145 3.87 18.54 -25.08
C GLU A 145 3.43 17.66 -23.91
N THR A 146 2.12 17.39 -23.81
CA THR A 146 1.57 16.49 -22.80
C THR A 146 1.32 15.13 -23.42
N LYS A 147 1.94 14.10 -22.86
CA LYS A 147 1.70 12.69 -23.21
C LYS A 147 0.83 12.08 -22.14
N VAL A 148 -0.36 11.66 -22.54
CA VAL A 148 -1.32 11.01 -21.65
C VAL A 148 -1.68 9.63 -22.18
N GLY A 149 -2.18 8.79 -21.30
CA GLY A 149 -2.77 7.53 -21.72
C GLY A 149 -3.06 6.61 -20.56
N GLU A 150 -3.60 5.45 -20.91
CA GLU A 150 -4.03 4.44 -19.95
C GLU A 150 -3.74 3.05 -20.49
N CYS A 151 -3.40 2.15 -19.58
CA CYS A 151 -3.33 0.71 -19.82
C CYS A 151 -4.21 0.01 -18.78
N ASP A 152 -5.13 -0.83 -19.22
CA ASP A 152 -5.96 -1.65 -18.33
C ASP A 152 -5.80 -3.13 -18.69
N ILE A 153 -5.54 -3.95 -17.68
CA ILE A 153 -5.36 -5.40 -17.80
C ILE A 153 -6.32 -6.08 -16.84
N ASN A 154 -7.25 -6.85 -17.40
CA ASN A 154 -8.13 -7.73 -16.65
C ASN A 154 -7.59 -9.16 -16.71
N TYR A 155 -6.80 -9.54 -15.71
CA TYR A 155 -6.22 -10.87 -15.61
C TYR A 155 -7.27 -11.99 -15.46
N LEU A 156 -8.46 -11.68 -14.95
CA LEU A 156 -9.54 -12.66 -14.78
C LEU A 156 -10.16 -13.07 -16.12
N THR A 157 -10.27 -12.13 -17.07
CA THR A 157 -10.74 -12.41 -18.44
C THR A 157 -9.59 -12.69 -19.41
N GLY A 158 -8.37 -12.33 -19.02
CA GLY A 158 -7.16 -12.43 -19.85
C GLY A 158 -7.06 -11.37 -20.93
N ARG A 159 -7.89 -10.33 -20.89
CA ARG A 159 -7.94 -9.22 -21.86
C ARG A 159 -7.29 -7.97 -21.28
N GLY A 160 -6.89 -7.06 -22.15
CA GLY A 160 -6.45 -5.73 -21.76
C GLY A 160 -6.56 -4.73 -22.91
N THR A 161 -6.52 -3.45 -22.59
CA THR A 161 -6.61 -2.33 -23.52
C THR A 161 -5.54 -1.29 -23.23
N VAL A 162 -5.13 -0.54 -24.25
CA VAL A 162 -4.20 0.58 -24.11
C VAL A 162 -4.65 1.75 -24.98
N SER A 163 -4.64 2.96 -24.41
CA SER A 163 -4.86 4.23 -25.11
C SER A 163 -3.62 5.13 -24.96
N LYS A 164 -3.42 6.00 -25.94
CA LYS A 164 -2.39 7.04 -25.93
C LYS A 164 -2.99 8.34 -26.47
N ASP A 165 -2.53 9.47 -25.99
CA ASP A 165 -2.82 10.80 -26.54
C ASP A 165 -4.33 11.05 -26.73
N LEU A 166 -5.13 10.60 -25.76
CA LEU A 166 -6.60 10.67 -25.74
C LEU A 166 -7.33 9.86 -26.84
N GLU A 167 -6.60 9.00 -27.57
CA GLU A 167 -7.20 8.08 -28.53
C GLU A 167 -8.03 6.98 -27.86
N ALA A 168 -8.90 6.35 -28.64
CA ALA A 168 -9.68 5.20 -28.18
C ALA A 168 -8.77 4.02 -27.81
N GLY A 169 -9.11 3.34 -26.71
CA GLY A 169 -8.37 2.16 -26.24
C GLY A 169 -8.37 1.03 -27.26
N THR A 170 -7.18 0.50 -27.57
CA THR A 170 -7.00 -0.64 -28.47
C THR A 170 -6.71 -1.92 -27.68
N PRO A 171 -7.21 -3.09 -28.11
CA PRO A 171 -6.94 -4.35 -27.43
C PRO A 171 -5.45 -4.72 -27.47
N ILE A 172 -4.92 -5.16 -26.33
CA ILE A 172 -3.55 -5.67 -26.24
C ILE A 172 -3.53 -7.15 -26.66
N LYS A 173 -2.65 -7.49 -27.61
CA LYS A 173 -2.46 -8.88 -28.05
C LYS A 173 -1.85 -9.73 -26.94
N GLY A 174 -2.47 -10.88 -26.68
CA GLY A 174 -1.96 -11.87 -25.72
C GLY A 174 -3.06 -12.38 -24.80
N LYS A 175 -2.68 -13.26 -23.87
CA LYS A 175 -3.57 -13.74 -22.82
C LYS A 175 -2.92 -13.53 -21.46
N PHE A 176 -3.49 -12.62 -20.69
CA PHE A 176 -3.07 -12.34 -19.33
C PHE A 176 -3.62 -13.42 -18.37
N LYS A 177 -2.88 -13.71 -17.30
CA LYS A 177 -3.29 -14.69 -16.28
C LYS A 177 -3.17 -14.05 -14.90
N PRO A 178 -4.05 -14.40 -13.94
CA PRO A 178 -3.96 -13.89 -12.58
C PRO A 178 -2.59 -14.17 -11.97
N VAL A 179 -2.06 -13.20 -11.24
CA VAL A 179 -0.77 -13.30 -10.56
C VAL A 179 -1.05 -13.52 -9.07
N PRO A 180 -0.49 -14.54 -8.41
CA PRO A 180 -0.57 -14.64 -6.96
C PRO A 180 -0.03 -13.37 -6.31
N LEU A 181 -0.78 -12.76 -5.39
CA LEU A 181 -0.42 -11.47 -4.81
C LEU A 181 0.94 -11.49 -4.11
N LYS A 182 1.29 -12.61 -3.47
CA LYS A 182 2.61 -12.82 -2.87
C LYS A 182 3.75 -12.63 -3.89
N ASP A 183 3.51 -13.03 -5.13
CA ASP A 183 4.49 -13.01 -6.20
C ASP A 183 4.42 -11.73 -7.06
N TRP A 184 3.51 -10.80 -6.74
CA TRP A 184 3.43 -9.50 -7.43
C TRP A 184 4.66 -8.64 -7.13
N SER A 185 5.10 -7.85 -8.09
CA SER A 185 6.00 -6.72 -7.89
C SER A 185 5.84 -5.74 -9.05
N THR A 186 6.27 -4.50 -8.86
CA THR A 186 6.27 -3.48 -9.92
C THR A 186 7.05 -3.94 -11.16
N GLY A 187 8.12 -4.73 -10.99
CA GLY A 187 8.86 -5.34 -12.11
C GLY A 187 8.08 -6.42 -12.89
N ARG A 188 6.97 -6.93 -12.36
CA ARG A 188 6.10 -7.92 -13.03
C ARG A 188 4.90 -7.32 -13.74
N ARG A 189 4.81 -5.98 -13.76
CA ARG A 189 3.82 -5.26 -14.55
C ARG A 189 3.84 -5.72 -16.01
N PRO A 190 2.67 -5.81 -16.68
CA PRO A 190 2.61 -6.19 -18.09
C PRO A 190 3.43 -5.23 -18.93
N LYS A 191 4.28 -5.76 -19.82
CA LYS A 191 5.12 -4.94 -20.70
C LYS A 191 4.31 -3.95 -21.55
N ALA A 192 3.07 -4.30 -21.86
CA ALA A 192 2.16 -3.42 -22.60
C ALA A 192 1.71 -2.18 -21.81
N CYS A 193 1.90 -2.17 -20.49
CA CYS A 193 1.66 -1.03 -19.61
C CYS A 193 2.96 -0.36 -19.14
N ASN A 194 4.12 -0.78 -19.68
CA ASN A 194 5.40 -0.14 -19.40
C ASN A 194 5.59 1.00 -20.40
N PHE A 195 5.08 2.17 -20.04
CA PHE A 195 5.38 3.43 -20.71
C PHE A 195 6.47 4.14 -19.94
#